data_AF-A0A7V4ALL2-F1
#
_entry.id   AF-A0A7V4ALL2-F1
#
_cell.length_a   1.000
_cell.length_b   1.000
_cell.length_c   1.000
_cell.angle_alpha   90.00
_cell.angle_beta   90.00
_cell.angle_gamma   90.00
#
_symmetry.space_group_name_H-M   'P 1'
#
loop_
_entity.id
_entity.type
_entity.pdbx_description
1 polymer ?
#
loop_
_entity_poly.entity_id
_entity_poly.type
_entity_poly.pdbx_seq_one_letter_code
_entity_poly.pdbx_strand_id
1 'polypeptide(L)'
;GDPVIGTTFKDLLPLFNEDPETEAVVLIGEIGGSDEEEAAAWVKAHMKKPVVGFIGGRSAPKGKRMGHAGAIIMGNVGTPESKLKAFAEAGIPVADTIDEIVELVKKALG
;
A
#
# COMPACT_ATOMS: atom_id res chain seq x y z
N GLY A 1 -1.17 8.62 9.09
CA GLY A 1 -2.50 8.17 9.53
C GLY A 1 -3.37 9.28 10.12
N ASP A 2 -3.21 10.55 9.72
CA ASP A 2 -4.25 11.57 9.95
C ASP A 2 -5.36 11.42 8.91
N PRO A 3 -6.62 11.78 9.22
CA PRO A 3 -7.73 11.66 8.26
C PRO A 3 -7.61 12.63 7.08
N VAL A 4 -6.80 13.68 7.21
CA VAL A 4 -6.46 14.61 6.14
C VAL A 4 -4.94 14.69 6.08
N ILE A 5 -4.38 14.14 5.02
CA ILE A 5 -2.94 14.16 4.75
C ILE A 5 -2.64 15.14 3.63
N GLY A 6 -1.47 15.77 3.66
CA GLY A 6 -1.07 16.74 2.64
C GLY A 6 -0.61 16.11 1.32
N THR A 7 -0.18 14.85 1.37
CA THR A 7 0.34 14.13 0.20
C THR A 7 -0.07 12.67 0.30
N THR A 8 -0.67 12.16 -0.76
CA THR A 8 -1.13 10.77 -0.87
C THR A 8 -0.08 9.88 -1.53
N PHE A 9 -0.28 8.56 -1.50
CA PHE A 9 0.58 7.65 -2.28
C PHE A 9 0.52 7.97 -3.77
N LYS A 10 -0.68 8.27 -4.29
CA LYS A 10 -0.88 8.58 -5.71
C LYS A 10 -0.15 9.85 -6.16
N ASP A 11 0.08 10.79 -5.26
CA ASP A 11 0.87 12.00 -5.55
C ASP A 11 2.38 11.70 -5.62
N LEU A 12 2.87 10.76 -4.81
CA LEU A 12 4.30 10.42 -4.71
C LEU A 12 4.75 9.39 -5.74
N LEU A 13 3.90 8.42 -6.07
CA LEU A 13 4.24 7.34 -6.99
C LEU A 13 4.74 7.81 -8.36
N PRO A 14 4.19 8.87 -8.99
CA PRO A 14 4.76 9.44 -10.21
C PRO A 14 6.23 9.86 -10.06
N LEU A 15 6.59 10.48 -8.93
CA LEU A 15 7.94 10.97 -8.69
C LEU A 15 8.94 9.81 -8.60
N PHE A 16 8.59 8.75 -7.86
CA PHE A 16 9.41 7.54 -7.81
C PHE A 16 9.45 6.78 -9.14
N ASN A 17 8.38 6.82 -9.93
CA ASN A 17 8.33 6.19 -11.25
C ASN A 17 9.26 6.88 -12.26
N GLU A 18 9.46 8.19 -12.11
CA GLU A 18 10.26 9.01 -13.02
C GLU A 18 11.72 9.17 -12.60
N ASP A 19 12.05 9.00 -11.32
CA ASP A 19 13.41 9.12 -10.80
C ASP A 19 14.33 8.00 -11.32
N PRO A 20 15.37 8.25 -12.13
CA PRO A 20 16.23 7.19 -12.67
C PRO A 20 16.99 6.37 -11.60
N GLU A 21 17.15 6.87 -10.37
CA GLU A 21 17.87 6.17 -9.30
C GLU A 21 16.97 5.21 -8.49
N THR A 22 15.65 5.37 -8.55
CA THR A 22 14.73 4.45 -7.87
C THR A 22 14.64 3.13 -8.64
N GLU A 23 15.11 2.03 -8.03
CA GLU A 23 15.06 0.68 -8.62
C GLU A 23 13.80 -0.11 -8.22
N ALA A 24 13.26 0.15 -7.01
CA ALA A 24 12.03 -0.46 -6.51
C ALA A 24 11.32 0.49 -5.53
N VAL A 25 10.00 0.30 -5.36
CA VAL A 25 9.21 1.03 -4.37
C VAL A 25 8.62 0.05 -3.35
N VAL A 26 8.74 0.39 -2.07
CA VAL A 26 8.02 -0.30 -0.99
C VAL A 26 6.87 0.58 -0.53
N LEU A 27 5.63 0.14 -0.74
CA LEU A 27 4.43 0.83 -0.30
C LEU A 27 3.97 0.24 1.04
N ILE A 28 4.17 0.99 2.11
CA ILE A 28 3.78 0.62 3.48
C ILE A 28 2.50 1.34 3.84
N GLY A 29 1.38 0.63 3.75
CA GLY A 29 0.05 1.12 4.09
C GLY A 29 -0.47 0.62 5.43
N GLU A 30 -1.68 1.03 5.76
CA GLU A 30 -2.44 0.57 6.92
C GLU A 30 -3.90 0.29 6.57
N ILE A 31 -4.65 -0.30 7.49
CA ILE A 31 -6.11 -0.42 7.34
C ILE A 31 -6.81 0.94 7.50
N GLY A 32 -7.98 1.07 6.88
CA GLY A 32 -8.77 2.31 6.84
C GLY A 32 -8.47 3.18 5.63
N GLY A 33 -9.41 4.06 5.27
CA GLY A 33 -9.31 4.90 4.06
C GLY A 33 -9.21 4.11 2.76
N SER A 34 -8.98 4.80 1.65
CA SER A 34 -8.88 4.23 0.29
C SER A 34 -7.54 4.47 -0.40
N ASP A 35 -6.57 5.08 0.29
CA ASP A 35 -5.33 5.56 -0.34
C ASP A 35 -4.53 4.41 -0.97
N GLU A 36 -4.44 3.26 -0.30
CA GLU A 36 -3.82 2.05 -0.84
C GLU A 36 -4.55 1.52 -2.07
N GLU A 37 -5.88 1.43 -2.05
CA GLU A 37 -6.65 0.97 -3.21
C GLU A 37 -6.48 1.90 -4.42
N GLU A 38 -6.47 3.22 -4.19
CA GLU A 38 -6.22 4.23 -5.22
C GLU A 38 -4.79 4.17 -5.75
N ALA A 39 -3.82 3.94 -4.87
CA ALA A 39 -2.43 3.72 -5.23
C ALA A 39 -2.27 2.47 -6.09
N ALA A 40 -2.88 1.35 -5.71
CA ALA A 40 -2.85 0.10 -6.49
C ALA A 40 -3.44 0.30 -7.89
N ALA A 41 -4.57 1.00 -8.00
CA ALA A 41 -5.17 1.32 -9.29
C ALA A 41 -4.23 2.16 -10.17
N TRP A 42 -3.53 3.14 -9.57
CA TRP A 42 -2.54 3.93 -10.31
C TRP A 42 -1.31 3.09 -10.70
N VAL A 43 -0.80 2.25 -9.79
CA VAL A 43 0.35 1.37 -10.03
C VAL A 43 0.08 0.45 -11.21
N LYS A 44 -1.08 -0.20 -11.21
CA LYS A 44 -1.53 -1.07 -12.31
C LYS A 44 -1.53 -0.39 -13.68
N ALA A 45 -1.88 0.89 -13.71
CA ALA A 45 -2.05 1.63 -14.96
C ALA A 45 -0.76 2.33 -15.45
N HIS A 46 0.17 2.69 -14.56
CA HIS A 46 1.27 3.61 -14.91
C HIS A 46 2.66 3.22 -14.42
N MET A 47 2.77 2.37 -13.40
CA MET A 47 4.05 2.10 -12.77
C MET A 47 4.92 1.21 -13.64
N LYS A 48 6.18 1.61 -13.84
CA LYS A 48 7.17 0.89 -14.64
C LYS A 48 8.15 0.09 -13.79
N LYS A 49 8.22 0.43 -12.50
CA LYS A 49 9.17 -0.13 -11.54
C LYS A 49 8.48 -1.12 -10.61
N PRO A 50 9.21 -2.13 -10.10
CA PRO A 50 8.64 -3.06 -9.15
C PRO A 50 8.13 -2.35 -7.90
N VAL A 51 6.95 -2.76 -7.44
CA VAL A 51 6.35 -2.30 -6.19
C VAL A 51 6.11 -3.50 -5.29
N VAL A 52 6.50 -3.40 -4.03
CA VAL A 52 6.18 -4.37 -2.96
C VAL A 52 5.31 -3.69 -1.92
N GLY A 53 4.28 -4.37 -1.44
CA GLY A 53 3.33 -3.84 -0.46
C GLY A 53 3.53 -4.42 0.95
N PHE A 54 3.16 -3.65 1.96
CA PHE A 54 2.87 -4.13 3.31
C PHE A 54 1.65 -3.39 3.84
N ILE A 55 0.77 -4.09 4.57
CA ILE A 55 -0.44 -3.48 5.15
C ILE A 55 -0.45 -3.75 6.64
N GLY A 56 -0.24 -2.70 7.43
CA GLY A 56 -0.34 -2.74 8.88
C GLY A 56 -1.78 -2.91 9.36
N GLY A 57 -1.96 -3.58 10.50
CA GLY A 57 -3.27 -3.70 11.16
C GLY A 57 -4.20 -4.77 10.59
N ARG A 58 -3.72 -5.70 9.76
CA ARG A 58 -4.51 -6.83 9.23
C ARG A 58 -5.15 -7.73 10.29
N SER A 59 -4.58 -7.78 11.49
CA SER A 59 -5.09 -8.53 12.64
C SER A 59 -6.03 -7.70 13.55
N ALA A 60 -6.33 -6.45 13.18
CA ALA A 60 -7.16 -5.58 14.01
C ALA A 60 -8.60 -6.11 14.12
N PRO A 61 -9.19 -6.09 15.33
CA PRO A 61 -10.58 -6.50 15.51
C PRO A 61 -11.53 -5.52 14.82
N LYS A 62 -12.57 -6.07 14.17
CA LYS A 62 -13.60 -5.29 13.47
C LYS A 62 -14.23 -4.26 14.40
N GLY A 63 -14.43 -3.04 13.91
CA GLY A 63 -15.11 -1.96 14.64
C GLY A 63 -14.26 -1.27 15.71
N LYS A 64 -12.95 -1.57 15.84
CA LYS A 64 -12.05 -0.78 16.68
C LYS A 64 -11.24 0.21 15.85
N ARG A 65 -11.23 1.46 16.31
CA ARG A 65 -10.28 2.47 15.86
C ARG A 65 -8.88 2.09 16.35
N MET A 66 -7.95 1.89 15.42
CA MET A 66 -6.53 1.75 15.75
C MET A 66 -5.92 3.15 16.00
N GLY A 67 -4.74 3.20 16.63
CA GLY A 67 -4.18 4.44 17.21
C GLY A 67 -4.03 5.63 16.25
N HIS A 68 -3.93 5.40 14.94
CA HIS A 68 -3.95 6.46 13.93
C HIS A 68 -5.36 7.00 13.69
N ALA A 69 -5.48 8.32 13.68
CA ALA A 69 -6.76 9.00 13.65
C ALA A 69 -7.59 8.70 12.38
N GLY A 70 -6.94 8.37 11.26
CA GLY A 70 -7.52 8.07 9.95
C GLY A 70 -7.81 6.59 9.67
N ALA A 71 -7.50 5.66 10.59
CA ALA A 71 -7.80 4.23 10.44
C ALA A 71 -9.30 3.94 10.64
N ILE A 72 -10.13 4.42 9.73
CA ILE A 72 -11.58 4.24 9.70
C ILE A 72 -11.94 3.39 8.49
N ILE A 73 -12.60 2.26 8.75
CA ILE A 73 -13.15 1.37 7.72
C ILE A 73 -14.57 1.85 7.39
N MET A 74 -14.84 2.16 6.12
CA MET A 74 -16.15 2.60 5.65
C MET A 74 -16.78 1.52 4.75
N GLY A 75 -17.71 0.76 5.30
CA GLY A 75 -18.34 -0.36 4.59
C GLY A 75 -17.32 -1.45 4.21
N ASN A 76 -17.15 -1.69 2.91
CA ASN A 76 -16.19 -2.67 2.37
C ASN A 76 -14.89 -2.03 1.87
N VAL A 77 -14.71 -0.71 2.02
CA VAL A 77 -13.50 0.00 1.60
C VAL A 77 -12.62 0.26 2.82
N GLY A 78 -11.31 0.11 2.64
CA GLY A 78 -10.33 0.24 3.70
C GLY A 78 -10.20 -0.99 4.59
N THR A 79 -10.83 -2.12 4.26
CA THR A 79 -10.62 -3.37 4.99
C THR A 79 -9.28 -4.00 4.60
N PRO A 80 -8.70 -4.87 5.45
CA PRO A 80 -7.56 -5.70 5.04
C PRO A 80 -7.80 -6.40 3.69
N GLU A 81 -8.99 -6.98 3.52
CA GLU A 81 -9.33 -7.77 2.34
C GLU A 81 -9.48 -6.90 1.08
N SER A 82 -10.06 -5.69 1.20
CA SER A 82 -10.20 -4.78 0.06
C SER A 82 -8.84 -4.33 -0.46
N LYS A 83 -7.93 -3.96 0.45
CA LYS A 83 -6.59 -3.51 0.11
C LYS A 83 -5.73 -4.63 -0.47
N LEU A 84 -5.75 -5.83 0.15
CA LEU A 84 -5.05 -7.00 -0.38
C LEU A 84 -5.54 -7.38 -1.77
N LYS A 85 -6.86 -7.31 -2.01
CA LYS A 85 -7.44 -7.56 -3.33
C LYS A 85 -6.96 -6.52 -4.34
N ALA A 86 -6.97 -5.24 -4.00
CA ALA A 86 -6.49 -4.17 -4.89
C ALA A 86 -5.00 -4.36 -5.24
N PHE A 87 -4.17 -4.71 -4.26
CA PHE A 87 -2.73 -4.96 -4.48
C PHE A 87 -2.52 -6.18 -5.38
N ALA A 88 -3.24 -7.27 -5.14
CA ALA A 88 -3.20 -8.46 -5.97
C ALA A 88 -3.63 -8.17 -7.43
N GLU A 89 -4.69 -7.40 -7.63
CA GLU A 89 -5.17 -7.00 -8.97
C GLU A 89 -4.21 -6.07 -9.71
N ALA A 90 -3.34 -5.37 -8.98
CA ALA A 90 -2.27 -4.52 -9.49
C ALA A 90 -0.93 -5.26 -9.67
N GLY A 91 -0.85 -6.54 -9.27
CA GLY A 91 0.39 -7.32 -9.32
C GLY A 91 1.43 -6.94 -8.25
N ILE A 92 1.00 -6.28 -7.17
CA ILE A 92 1.85 -5.88 -6.05
C ILE A 92 1.91 -7.05 -5.04
N PRO A 93 3.05 -7.75 -4.90
CA PRO A 93 3.21 -8.75 -3.84
C PRO A 93 3.15 -8.06 -2.47
N VAL A 94 2.43 -8.67 -1.52
CA VAL A 94 2.23 -8.10 -0.18
C VAL A 94 2.90 -8.98 0.85
N ALA A 95 3.80 -8.40 1.63
CA ALA A 95 4.44 -9.07 2.74
C ALA A 95 3.46 -9.28 3.92
N ASP A 96 3.54 -10.45 4.57
CA ASP A 96 2.85 -10.74 5.83
C ASP A 96 3.66 -10.25 7.05
N THR A 97 4.98 -10.12 6.92
CA THR A 97 5.90 -9.66 7.97
C THR A 97 6.89 -8.61 7.46
N ILE A 98 7.51 -7.86 8.37
CA ILE A 98 8.51 -6.84 7.99
C ILE A 98 9.74 -7.50 7.33
N ASP A 99 10.18 -8.65 7.84
CA ASP A 99 11.32 -9.38 7.28
C ASP A 99 11.06 -9.85 5.84
N GLU A 100 9.82 -10.22 5.52
CA GLU A 100 9.43 -10.65 4.18
C GLU A 100 9.47 -9.51 3.15
N ILE A 101 9.35 -8.24 3.56
CA ILE A 101 9.54 -7.10 2.65
C ILE A 101 10.91 -7.17 1.99
N VAL A 102 11.95 -7.50 2.76
CA VAL A 102 13.34 -7.59 2.27
C VAL A 102 13.46 -8.68 1.20
N GLU A 103 12.86 -9.84 1.44
CA GLU A 103 12.91 -10.97 0.51
C GLU A 103 12.12 -10.69 -0.78
N LEU A 104 10.97 -10.02 -0.68
CA LEU A 104 10.19 -9.61 -1.85
C LEU A 104 10.91 -8.56 -2.68
N VAL A 105 11.58 -7.59 -2.05
CA VAL A 105 12.37 -6.57 -2.78
C VAL A 105 13.54 -7.22 -3.51
N LYS A 106 14.31 -8.11 -2.85
CA LYS A 106 15.38 -8.86 -3.50
C LYS A 106 14.84 -9.60 -4.72
N LYS A 107 13.77 -10.37 -4.55
CA LYS A 107 13.14 -11.12 -5.65
C LYS A 107 12.67 -10.22 -6.81
N ALA A 108 12.23 -9.00 -6.52
CA ALA A 108 11.76 -8.06 -7.53
C ALA A 108 12.91 -7.41 -8.32
N LEU A 109 14.10 -7.31 -7.74
CA LEU A 109 15.30 -6.75 -8.37
C LEU A 109 16.17 -7.80 -9.08
N GLY A 110 16.00 -9.09 -8.76
CA GLY A 110 16.78 -10.20 -9.32
C GLY A 110 18.01 -10.54 -8.48
#